data_AF-A0A4Q2ZS23-F1
#
_entry.id   AF-A0A4Q2ZS23-F1
#
_cell.length_a   1.000
_cell.length_b   1.000
_cell.length_c   1.000
_cell.angle_alpha   90.00
_cell.angle_beta   90.00
_cell.angle_gamma   90.00
#
_symmetry.space_group_name_H-M   'P 1'
#
loop_
_entity.id
_entity.type
_entity.pdbx_description
1 polymer ?
#
loop_
_entity_poly.entity_id
_entity_poly.type
_entity_poly.pdbx_seq_one_letter_code
_entity_poly.pdbx_strand_id
1 'polypeptide(L)'
;GTHRLNPDGTKMLDSGGDPIPTYDQQVVEGLAHVFTGWDYAYDVTGYNPSRLNPWYDTTYAFASSPYTPKRHIPEYINPMLPVAERHFTGTKRILNNVVLPGLTTAAGSPLLPYVTPTSGQIADTNFQALPNAELDATLDAIFNHPNCGPFICRQLIQRLVTSHPTDDYVYRVASKFENDGSNVRGNMAAVVKQILMDPEARSGSSLTAIDGFGKQREPMLRFTAFSRAFPSLEYTGTTPVWVNQWKMGQTSFTRFSHQENINQTPMGSPSVFNFFRPDYRYPGILADAGLTTPEFQLTTDTSVIDQANFLHNALINWGSSPAQGLVSFLTSKRDILLDLRPWMASTSNANLSGLIDELNNRLMAGQLPSTGTNVYHPAGSRSIVNAKQALIDFIGSKGISAISAPGAGNITVTTSTAHGLTNGEKIFFNADVGGSFTPSLHAGYPRPSFTVTVTGANTFTIPATRAADPPWSPLNLTNGAISHLPYDTPYDRMVYLLVTMVNTPDFIIQR
;
A
#
# COMPACT_ATOMS: atom_id res chain seq x y z
N GLY A 1 -7.73 14.15 -20.87
CA GLY A 1 -8.74 13.08 -21.01
C GLY A 1 -9.17 12.93 -22.46
N THR A 2 -9.93 11.88 -22.77
CA THR A 2 -10.40 11.57 -24.15
C THR A 2 -11.50 12.52 -24.66
N HIS A 3 -12.19 13.20 -23.74
CA HIS A 3 -13.21 14.20 -24.03
C HIS A 3 -12.81 15.56 -23.46
N ARG A 4 -13.33 16.64 -24.06
CA ARG A 4 -13.20 18.01 -23.55
C ARG A 4 -13.88 18.15 -22.19
N LEU A 5 -13.25 18.93 -21.33
CA LEU A 5 -13.63 19.11 -19.94
C LEU A 5 -13.94 20.58 -19.66
N ASN A 6 -14.96 20.81 -18.85
CA ASN A 6 -15.16 22.09 -18.18
C ASN A 6 -14.06 22.28 -17.12
N PRO A 7 -13.85 23.51 -16.61
CA PRO A 7 -12.86 23.78 -15.56
C PRO A 7 -13.09 23.00 -14.25
N ASP A 8 -14.31 22.56 -14.00
CA ASP A 8 -14.70 21.69 -12.87
C ASP A 8 -14.43 20.20 -13.12
N GLY A 9 -13.92 19.84 -14.30
CA GLY A 9 -13.63 18.46 -14.69
C GLY A 9 -14.84 17.66 -15.21
N THR A 10 -16.03 18.25 -15.29
CA THR A 10 -17.18 17.63 -15.97
C THR A 10 -16.96 17.61 -17.48
N LYS A 11 -17.62 16.69 -18.19
CA LYS A 11 -17.49 16.59 -19.65
C LYS A 11 -18.24 17.73 -20.33
N MET A 12 -17.60 18.37 -21.31
CA MET A 12 -18.30 19.27 -22.22
C MET A 12 -19.17 18.45 -23.18
N LEU A 13 -20.43 18.87 -23.33
CA LEU A 13 -21.40 18.23 -24.22
C LEU A 13 -21.67 19.13 -25.43
N ASP A 14 -21.94 18.52 -26.57
CA ASP A 14 -22.43 19.23 -27.75
C ASP A 14 -23.94 19.55 -27.64
N SER A 15 -24.52 20.12 -28.70
CA SER A 15 -25.96 20.43 -28.73
C SER A 15 -26.88 19.20 -28.71
N GLY A 16 -26.35 18.02 -29.00
CA GLY A 16 -27.06 16.74 -28.92
C GLY A 16 -26.98 16.10 -27.53
N GLY A 17 -26.13 16.62 -26.65
CA GLY A 17 -25.87 16.05 -25.32
C GLY A 17 -24.74 15.03 -25.30
N ASP A 18 -24.00 14.86 -26.41
CA ASP A 18 -22.90 13.91 -26.50
C ASP A 18 -21.57 14.55 -26.06
N PRO A 19 -20.68 13.81 -25.36
CA PRO A 19 -19.37 14.32 -24.98
C PRO A 19 -18.49 14.69 -26.18
N ILE A 20 -17.92 15.89 -26.15
CA ILE A 20 -17.07 16.38 -27.24
C ILE A 20 -15.67 15.71 -27.16
N PRO A 21 -15.18 15.04 -28.22
CA PRO A 21 -13.84 14.45 -28.22
C PRO A 21 -12.72 15.52 -28.09
N THR A 22 -11.65 15.18 -27.37
CA THR A 22 -10.46 16.04 -27.25
C THR A 22 -9.66 16.12 -28.54
N TYR A 23 -9.60 15.01 -29.28
CA TYR A 23 -8.78 14.83 -30.47
C TYR A 23 -9.54 14.03 -31.53
N ASP A 24 -9.14 14.22 -32.78
CA ASP A 24 -9.59 13.45 -33.93
C ASP A 24 -8.48 12.51 -34.42
N GLN A 25 -8.76 11.74 -35.47
CA GLN A 25 -7.80 10.80 -36.06
C GLN A 25 -6.51 11.50 -36.53
N GLN A 26 -6.61 12.72 -37.05
CA GLN A 26 -5.44 13.45 -37.56
C GLN A 26 -4.49 13.83 -36.43
N VAL A 27 -5.04 14.21 -35.27
CA VAL A 27 -4.25 14.49 -34.06
C VAL A 27 -3.58 13.21 -33.53
N VAL A 28 -4.26 12.07 -33.58
CA VAL A 28 -3.67 10.77 -33.20
C VAL A 28 -2.49 10.42 -34.09
N GLU A 29 -2.63 10.56 -35.41
CA GLU A 29 -1.56 10.32 -36.38
C GLU A 29 -0.38 11.29 -36.17
N GLY A 30 -0.67 12.58 -35.98
CA GLY A 30 0.37 13.58 -35.74
C GLY A 30 1.15 13.32 -34.45
N LEU A 31 0.48 12.99 -33.35
CA LEU A 31 1.14 12.60 -32.10
C LEU A 31 1.95 11.30 -32.27
N ALA A 32 1.42 10.31 -32.98
CA ALA A 32 2.18 9.08 -33.27
C ALA A 32 3.47 9.38 -34.02
N HIS A 33 3.45 10.31 -34.98
CA HIS A 33 4.64 10.76 -35.69
C HIS A 33 5.65 11.48 -34.78
N VAL A 34 5.22 12.28 -33.81
CA VAL A 34 6.14 12.91 -32.82
C VAL A 34 6.89 11.84 -32.01
N PHE A 35 6.22 10.74 -31.67
CA PHE A 35 6.83 9.64 -30.90
C PHE A 35 7.58 8.61 -31.75
N THR A 36 7.83 8.89 -33.03
CA THR A 36 8.75 8.06 -33.84
C THR A 36 10.21 8.38 -33.52
N GLY A 37 11.06 7.37 -33.61
CA GLY A 37 12.50 7.53 -33.44
C GLY A 37 13.00 7.63 -32.00
N TRP A 38 12.21 7.21 -31.00
CA TRP A 38 12.69 7.10 -29.62
C TRP A 38 13.18 5.67 -29.34
N ASP A 39 14.37 5.53 -28.77
CA ASP A 39 14.96 4.23 -28.41
C ASP A 39 15.56 4.27 -26.99
N TYR A 40 15.96 3.11 -26.47
CA TYR A 40 16.59 3.02 -25.15
C TYR A 40 17.88 3.85 -25.07
N ALA A 41 18.14 4.45 -23.91
CA ALA A 41 19.49 4.91 -23.61
C ALA A 41 20.40 3.67 -23.55
N TYR A 42 21.48 3.69 -24.33
CA TYR A 42 22.52 2.67 -24.27
C TYR A 42 23.78 3.32 -23.72
N ASP A 43 24.16 3.00 -22.48
CA ASP A 43 25.47 3.37 -21.96
C ASP A 43 26.55 2.42 -22.50
N VAL A 44 26.98 2.65 -23.75
CA VAL A 44 28.22 2.04 -24.24
C VAL A 44 29.03 3.07 -25.01
N THR A 45 30.13 3.48 -24.37
CA THR A 45 31.19 4.28 -24.96
C THR A 45 31.62 3.68 -26.32
N GLY A 46 31.35 4.41 -27.41
CA GLY A 46 31.72 4.05 -28.79
C GLY A 46 30.59 3.52 -29.68
N TYR A 47 29.32 3.58 -29.28
CA TYR A 47 28.21 3.02 -30.05
C TYR A 47 27.67 3.97 -31.13
N ASN A 48 27.41 3.45 -32.33
CA ASN A 48 26.89 4.19 -33.48
C ASN A 48 25.36 3.99 -33.58
N PRO A 49 24.53 5.04 -33.42
CA PRO A 49 23.06 4.95 -33.32
C PRO A 49 22.36 4.44 -34.60
N SER A 50 23.07 4.36 -35.73
CA SER A 50 22.56 3.89 -37.02
C SER A 50 22.45 2.35 -37.17
N ARG A 51 22.90 1.56 -36.17
CA ARG A 51 22.95 0.08 -36.25
C ARG A 51 22.00 -0.66 -35.31
N LEU A 52 20.89 -0.03 -34.93
CA LEU A 52 19.90 -0.64 -34.05
C LEU A 52 19.07 -1.68 -34.80
N ASN A 53 19.42 -2.97 -34.75
CA ASN A 53 18.49 -4.03 -35.09
C ASN A 53 18.07 -4.80 -33.84
N PRO A 54 16.76 -4.92 -33.56
CA PRO A 54 16.27 -5.59 -32.35
C PRO A 54 16.50 -7.11 -32.31
N TRP A 55 16.99 -7.73 -33.38
CA TRP A 55 16.96 -9.18 -33.60
C TRP A 55 18.30 -9.81 -34.03
N TYR A 56 19.41 -9.08 -34.22
CA TYR A 56 20.62 -9.69 -34.80
C TYR A 56 21.99 -9.41 -34.18
N ASP A 57 22.11 -8.94 -32.93
CA ASP A 57 23.40 -9.14 -32.23
C ASP A 57 23.48 -10.54 -31.59
N THR A 58 23.46 -11.56 -32.43
CA THR A 58 23.81 -12.95 -32.05
C THR A 58 25.29 -13.26 -32.31
N THR A 59 26.11 -12.26 -32.68
CA THR A 59 27.49 -12.51 -33.13
C THR A 59 28.57 -12.17 -32.11
N TYR A 60 28.22 -11.70 -30.91
CA TYR A 60 29.16 -11.59 -29.78
C TYR A 60 28.67 -12.27 -28.49
N ALA A 61 27.70 -13.19 -28.58
CA ALA A 61 27.47 -14.15 -27.53
C ALA A 61 28.44 -15.33 -27.74
N PHE A 62 29.35 -15.56 -26.78
CA PHE A 62 30.24 -16.74 -26.55
C PHE A 62 31.74 -16.42 -26.36
N ALA A 63 32.15 -15.16 -26.19
CA ALA A 63 33.49 -14.87 -25.65
C ALA A 63 33.49 -15.01 -24.11
N SER A 64 33.69 -16.24 -23.64
CA SER A 64 34.40 -16.73 -22.42
C SER A 64 34.70 -15.83 -21.19
N SER A 65 34.04 -14.70 -20.98
CA SER A 65 34.22 -13.85 -19.80
C SER A 65 33.12 -14.12 -18.77
N PRO A 66 33.43 -14.66 -17.58
CA PRO A 66 32.44 -14.93 -16.53
C PRO A 66 31.88 -13.69 -15.83
N TYR A 67 32.15 -12.46 -16.32
CA TYR A 67 31.82 -11.24 -15.56
C TYR A 67 31.27 -10.04 -16.34
N THR A 68 30.61 -10.22 -17.48
CA THR A 68 29.74 -9.14 -18.01
C THR A 68 28.70 -9.67 -18.99
N PRO A 69 27.47 -9.96 -18.54
CA PRO A 69 26.36 -10.07 -19.47
C PRO A 69 26.04 -8.64 -19.96
N LYS A 70 26.54 -8.25 -21.14
CA LYS A 70 25.93 -7.16 -21.92
C LYS A 70 24.60 -7.67 -22.51
N ARG A 71 23.69 -8.02 -21.62
CA ARG A 71 22.32 -8.36 -21.92
C ARG A 71 21.64 -7.06 -22.30
N HIS A 72 20.70 -7.12 -23.24
CA HIS A 72 19.72 -6.07 -23.50
C HIS A 72 18.88 -5.88 -22.24
N ILE A 73 19.41 -5.20 -21.23
CA ILE A 73 18.66 -4.84 -20.03
C ILE A 73 17.89 -3.60 -20.44
N PRO A 74 16.54 -3.65 -20.49
CA PRO A 74 15.76 -2.43 -20.67
C PRO A 74 16.16 -1.49 -19.54
N GLU A 75 16.75 -0.35 -19.89
CA GLU A 75 17.08 0.66 -18.90
C GLU A 75 15.79 1.38 -18.52
N TYR A 76 15.11 0.89 -17.48
CA TYR A 76 13.90 1.51 -16.92
C TYR A 76 14.17 2.80 -16.13
N ILE A 77 15.43 3.19 -16.00
CA ILE A 77 15.90 4.32 -15.17
C ILE A 77 16.29 5.52 -16.04
N ASN A 78 16.91 5.26 -17.19
CA ASN A 78 17.40 6.31 -18.07
C ASN A 78 16.33 6.73 -19.08
N PRO A 79 16.19 8.04 -19.37
CA PRO A 79 15.29 8.51 -20.41
C PRO A 79 15.63 7.91 -21.77
N MET A 80 14.61 7.67 -22.59
CA MET A 80 14.82 7.28 -24.00
C MET A 80 15.59 8.37 -24.75
N LEU A 81 16.40 7.96 -25.72
CA LEU A 81 17.18 8.86 -26.57
C LEU A 81 16.55 8.95 -27.97
N PRO A 82 16.61 10.13 -28.61
CA PRO A 82 16.14 10.30 -29.97
C PRO A 82 17.15 9.71 -30.98
N VAL A 83 16.62 9.04 -31.99
CA VAL A 83 17.31 8.53 -33.18
C VAL A 83 16.69 9.24 -34.37
N ALA A 84 17.27 10.38 -34.75
CA ALA A 84 16.71 11.27 -35.77
C ALA A 84 16.43 10.58 -37.11
N GLU A 85 17.27 9.61 -37.50
CA GLU A 85 17.09 8.79 -38.71
C GLU A 85 15.76 8.04 -38.77
N ARG A 86 15.12 7.79 -37.62
CA ARG A 86 13.86 7.05 -37.46
C ARG A 86 12.69 7.96 -37.13
N HIS A 87 12.92 9.26 -37.03
CA HIS A 87 11.91 10.24 -36.71
C HIS A 87 11.22 10.71 -37.99
N PHE A 88 9.90 10.76 -37.98
CA PHE A 88 9.11 11.27 -39.09
C PHE A 88 9.40 12.75 -39.27
N THR A 89 9.86 13.17 -40.46
CA THR A 89 10.26 14.57 -40.69
C THR A 89 9.18 15.41 -41.36
N GLY A 90 8.04 14.83 -41.71
CA GLY A 90 6.94 15.56 -42.32
C GLY A 90 6.16 16.42 -41.34
N THR A 91 5.27 17.24 -41.87
CA THR A 91 4.33 18.07 -41.10
C THR A 91 3.38 17.21 -40.27
N LYS A 92 3.07 17.65 -39.05
CA LYS A 92 2.22 16.92 -38.08
C LYS A 92 1.19 17.87 -37.48
N ARG A 93 -0.07 17.45 -37.40
CA ARG A 93 -1.12 18.17 -36.65
C ARG A 93 -1.25 17.52 -35.28
N ILE A 94 -1.03 18.29 -34.22
CA ILE A 94 -1.15 17.82 -32.83
C ILE A 94 -2.34 18.51 -32.14
N LEU A 95 -2.45 18.33 -30.82
CA LEU A 95 -3.51 18.93 -30.00
C LEU A 95 -3.61 20.45 -30.18
N ASN A 96 -4.78 21.02 -29.87
CA ASN A 96 -5.10 22.45 -30.05
C ASN A 96 -4.94 22.96 -31.49
N ASN A 97 -5.06 22.08 -32.49
CA ASN A 97 -4.85 22.45 -33.90
C ASN A 97 -3.46 23.04 -34.18
N VAL A 98 -2.47 22.74 -33.33
CA VAL A 98 -1.08 23.14 -33.53
C VAL A 98 -0.50 22.28 -34.65
N VAL A 99 0.19 22.92 -35.59
CA VAL A 99 0.83 22.24 -36.72
C VAL A 99 2.35 22.37 -36.56
N LEU A 100 3.01 21.24 -36.36
CA LEU A 100 4.47 21.15 -36.40
C LEU A 100 4.88 21.07 -37.87
N PRO A 101 5.72 22.01 -38.36
CA PRO A 101 6.03 22.08 -39.79
C PRO A 101 6.85 20.88 -40.29
N GLY A 102 7.57 20.20 -39.39
CA GLY A 102 8.58 19.22 -39.77
C GLY A 102 9.82 19.88 -40.37
N LEU A 103 10.55 19.14 -41.20
CA LEU A 103 11.74 19.60 -41.89
C LEU A 103 11.66 19.24 -43.38
N THR A 104 11.70 20.25 -44.24
CA THR A 104 11.57 20.08 -45.71
C THR A 104 12.92 20.01 -46.44
N THR A 105 14.01 20.43 -45.79
CA THR A 105 15.37 20.41 -46.34
C THR A 105 16.38 20.06 -45.25
N ALA A 106 17.43 19.33 -45.62
CA ALA A 106 18.57 19.05 -44.77
C ALA A 106 19.83 18.98 -45.64
N ALA A 107 20.97 19.50 -45.15
CA ALA A 107 22.22 19.60 -45.90
C ALA A 107 22.06 20.24 -47.30
N GLY A 108 21.20 21.27 -47.40
CA GLY A 108 20.93 21.99 -48.65
C GLY A 108 20.12 21.22 -49.71
N SER A 109 19.64 20.01 -49.39
CA SER A 109 18.85 19.17 -50.31
C SER A 109 17.42 18.93 -49.79
N PRO A 110 16.43 18.71 -50.68
CA PRO A 110 15.08 18.34 -50.26
C PRO A 110 15.05 17.08 -49.40
N LEU A 111 14.26 17.10 -48.32
CA LEU A 111 14.02 15.97 -47.44
C LEU A 111 12.60 15.44 -47.65
N LEU A 112 12.47 14.15 -47.93
CA LEU A 112 11.18 13.49 -48.09
C LEU A 112 10.87 12.62 -46.85
N PRO A 113 9.71 12.79 -46.19
CA PRO A 113 9.44 12.16 -44.89
C PRO A 113 9.46 10.63 -44.84
N TYR A 114 9.26 9.97 -45.98
CA TYR A 114 9.17 8.50 -46.08
C TYR A 114 10.38 7.86 -46.77
N VAL A 115 11.42 8.65 -47.07
CA VAL A 115 12.62 8.19 -47.77
C VAL A 115 13.79 8.14 -46.80
N THR A 116 14.60 7.08 -46.89
CA THR A 116 15.83 6.95 -46.10
C THR A 116 16.75 8.16 -46.33
N PRO A 117 17.11 8.92 -45.28
CA PRO A 117 17.99 10.09 -45.41
C PRO A 117 19.41 9.71 -45.88
N THR A 118 20.07 10.62 -46.59
CA THR A 118 21.48 10.47 -46.97
C THR A 118 22.42 10.78 -45.81
N SER A 119 23.67 10.28 -45.84
CA SER A 119 24.64 10.57 -44.78
C SER A 119 24.90 12.07 -44.55
N GLY A 120 24.79 12.90 -45.59
CA GLY A 120 24.88 14.36 -45.46
C GLY A 120 23.70 14.96 -44.69
N GLN A 121 22.47 14.48 -44.97
CA GLN A 121 21.26 14.90 -44.24
C GLN A 121 21.27 14.41 -42.79
N ILE A 122 21.78 13.21 -42.54
CA ILE A 122 21.94 12.67 -41.19
C ILE A 122 22.91 13.52 -40.38
N ALA A 123 24.00 14.01 -40.98
CA ALA A 123 24.95 14.88 -40.29
C ALA A 123 24.45 16.33 -40.09
N ASP A 124 23.28 16.69 -40.64
CA ASP A 124 22.71 18.03 -40.50
C ASP A 124 22.21 18.28 -39.07
N THR A 125 22.63 19.40 -38.47
CA THR A 125 22.28 19.75 -37.09
C THR A 125 20.77 19.93 -36.88
N ASN A 126 20.05 20.49 -37.85
CA ASN A 126 18.60 20.68 -37.75
C ASN A 126 17.88 19.34 -37.85
N PHE A 127 18.37 18.42 -38.69
CA PHE A 127 17.86 17.05 -38.77
C PHE A 127 18.02 16.33 -37.42
N GLN A 128 19.20 16.42 -36.80
CA GLN A 128 19.46 15.79 -35.50
C GLN A 128 18.67 16.42 -34.35
N ALA A 129 18.40 17.73 -34.40
CA ALA A 129 17.66 18.44 -33.36
C ALA A 129 16.13 18.29 -33.45
N LEU A 130 15.61 17.94 -34.63
CA LEU A 130 14.16 17.89 -34.90
C LEU A 130 13.35 17.08 -33.89
N PRO A 131 13.74 15.84 -33.49
CA PRO A 131 12.90 15.03 -32.61
C PRO A 131 12.67 15.66 -31.23
N ASN A 132 13.71 16.25 -30.64
CA ASN A 132 13.61 16.92 -29.34
C ASN A 132 12.77 18.21 -29.47
N ALA A 133 13.02 19.01 -30.51
CA ALA A 133 12.27 20.25 -30.73
C ALA A 133 10.77 20.00 -30.89
N GLU A 134 10.39 18.94 -31.61
CA GLU A 134 8.99 18.56 -31.79
C GLU A 134 8.38 17.92 -30.54
N LEU A 135 9.14 17.15 -29.76
CA LEU A 135 8.69 16.67 -28.46
C LEU A 135 8.40 17.85 -27.52
N ASP A 136 9.31 18.81 -27.40
CA ASP A 136 9.15 19.98 -26.55
C ASP A 136 7.91 20.79 -26.96
N ALA A 137 7.75 21.09 -28.25
CA ALA A 137 6.56 21.78 -28.77
C ALA A 137 5.26 21.00 -28.51
N THR A 138 5.33 19.67 -28.55
CA THR A 138 4.18 18.81 -28.24
C THR A 138 3.83 18.81 -26.76
N LEU A 139 4.82 18.77 -25.88
CA LEU A 139 4.63 18.88 -24.44
C LEU A 139 4.03 20.24 -24.07
N ASP A 140 4.51 21.32 -24.69
CA ASP A 140 3.94 22.66 -24.53
C ASP A 140 2.47 22.71 -24.99
N ALA A 141 2.15 22.10 -26.13
CA ALA A 141 0.77 22.05 -26.62
C ALA A 141 -0.15 21.26 -25.68
N ILE A 142 0.33 20.15 -25.11
CA ILE A 142 -0.41 19.36 -24.10
C ILE A 142 -0.60 20.16 -22.82
N PHE A 143 0.44 20.79 -22.30
CA PHE A 143 0.40 21.57 -21.06
C PHE A 143 -0.56 22.76 -21.13
N ASN A 144 -0.58 23.44 -22.29
CA ASN A 144 -1.46 24.58 -22.55
C ASN A 144 -2.87 24.16 -23.00
N HIS A 145 -3.15 22.88 -23.18
CA HIS A 145 -4.49 22.41 -23.50
C HIS A 145 -5.46 22.67 -22.33
N PRO A 146 -6.68 23.21 -22.55
CA PRO A 146 -7.65 23.51 -21.49
C PRO A 146 -7.98 22.31 -20.58
N ASN A 147 -8.07 21.10 -21.14
CA ASN A 147 -8.25 19.87 -20.36
C ASN A 147 -7.11 19.55 -19.38
N CYS A 148 -5.89 20.05 -19.57
CA CYS A 148 -4.72 19.62 -18.79
C CYS A 148 -4.92 19.88 -17.29
N GLY A 149 -5.31 21.11 -16.94
CA GLY A 149 -5.58 21.54 -15.57
C GLY A 149 -6.59 20.66 -14.84
N PRO A 150 -7.88 20.64 -15.25
CA PRO A 150 -8.90 19.83 -14.60
C PRO A 150 -8.58 18.33 -14.59
N PHE A 151 -7.97 17.81 -15.66
CA PHE A 151 -7.63 16.39 -15.76
C PHE A 151 -6.55 15.97 -14.75
N ILE A 152 -5.46 16.74 -14.64
CA ILE A 152 -4.37 16.45 -13.69
C ILE A 152 -4.84 16.73 -12.27
N CYS A 153 -5.55 17.85 -12.04
CA CYS A 153 -6.00 18.23 -10.71
C CYS A 153 -6.95 17.20 -10.09
N ARG A 154 -7.91 16.67 -10.85
CA ARG A 154 -8.79 15.59 -10.39
C ARG A 154 -7.98 14.36 -9.94
N GLN A 155 -7.00 13.93 -10.73
CA GLN A 155 -6.16 12.78 -10.39
C GLN A 155 -5.29 13.03 -9.16
N LEU A 156 -4.71 14.23 -9.03
CA LEU A 156 -3.91 14.59 -7.85
C LEU A 156 -4.77 14.58 -6.58
N ILE A 157 -5.99 15.12 -6.64
CA ILE A 157 -6.92 15.06 -5.52
C ILE A 157 -7.23 13.60 -5.16
N GLN A 158 -7.48 12.73 -6.14
CA GLN A 158 -7.68 11.29 -5.91
C GLN A 158 -6.49 10.62 -5.23
N ARG A 159 -5.27 10.96 -5.65
CA ARG A 159 -4.06 10.37 -5.04
C ARG A 159 -3.75 10.94 -3.66
N LEU A 160 -4.17 12.16 -3.34
CA LEU A 160 -3.79 12.81 -2.08
C LEU A 160 -4.89 12.79 -1.00
N VAL A 161 -6.16 12.89 -1.39
CA VAL A 161 -7.26 13.21 -0.45
C VAL A 161 -8.42 12.21 -0.56
N THR A 162 -9.17 12.21 -1.65
CA THR A 162 -10.48 11.50 -1.76
C THR A 162 -10.68 10.88 -3.13
N SER A 163 -11.23 9.66 -3.20
CA SER A 163 -11.47 8.91 -4.45
C SER A 163 -12.50 9.61 -5.34
N HIS A 164 -13.41 10.37 -4.73
CA HIS A 164 -14.51 11.05 -5.39
C HIS A 164 -14.57 12.54 -4.97
N PRO A 165 -13.71 13.39 -5.54
CA PRO A 165 -13.78 14.82 -5.28
C PRO A 165 -15.03 15.43 -5.91
N THR A 166 -15.60 16.43 -5.25
CA THR A 166 -16.67 17.24 -5.86
C THR A 166 -16.15 18.04 -7.05
N ASP A 167 -17.05 18.37 -7.99
CA ASP A 167 -16.71 19.19 -9.16
C ASP A 167 -16.23 20.60 -8.72
N ASP A 168 -16.81 21.15 -7.65
CA ASP A 168 -16.39 22.41 -7.02
C ASP A 168 -14.95 22.36 -6.49
N TYR A 169 -14.54 21.23 -5.90
CA TYR A 169 -13.16 21.04 -5.44
C TYR A 169 -12.19 20.95 -6.62
N VAL A 170 -12.55 20.20 -7.66
CA VAL A 170 -11.76 20.15 -8.90
C VAL A 170 -11.64 21.55 -9.52
N TYR A 171 -12.73 22.33 -9.58
CA TYR A 171 -12.72 23.71 -10.09
C TYR A 171 -11.74 24.61 -9.36
N ARG A 172 -11.75 24.61 -8.02
CA ARG A 172 -10.85 25.44 -7.20
C ARG A 172 -9.39 25.10 -7.41
N VAL A 173 -9.07 23.80 -7.47
CA VAL A 173 -7.70 23.32 -7.69
C VAL A 173 -7.26 23.58 -9.14
N ALA A 174 -8.11 23.31 -10.11
CA ALA A 174 -7.85 23.58 -11.53
C ALA A 174 -7.61 25.07 -11.75
N SER A 175 -8.44 25.95 -11.17
CA SER A 175 -8.23 27.41 -11.23
C SER A 175 -6.85 27.82 -10.71
N LYS A 176 -6.34 27.13 -9.67
CA LYS A 176 -4.99 27.37 -9.14
C LYS A 176 -3.88 26.82 -10.04
N PHE A 177 -4.16 25.74 -10.77
CA PHE A 177 -3.27 25.25 -11.83
C PHE A 177 -3.23 26.23 -13.01
N GLU A 178 -4.37 26.82 -13.39
CA GLU A 178 -4.43 27.81 -14.47
C GLU A 178 -3.62 29.06 -14.12
N ASN A 179 -3.73 29.52 -12.87
CA ASN A 179 -3.04 30.69 -12.36
C ASN A 179 -2.81 30.60 -10.85
N ASP A 180 -1.54 30.61 -10.44
CA ASP A 180 -1.15 30.57 -9.02
C ASP A 180 -1.38 31.88 -8.26
N GLY A 181 -1.90 32.93 -8.91
CA GLY A 181 -2.04 34.29 -8.39
C GLY A 181 -0.92 35.23 -8.82
N SER A 182 0.09 34.73 -9.54
CA SER A 182 1.17 35.50 -10.16
C SER A 182 1.22 35.30 -11.68
N ASN A 183 0.11 34.86 -12.29
CA ASN A 183 -0.01 34.50 -13.71
C ASN A 183 0.92 33.36 -14.14
N VAL A 184 1.30 32.48 -13.20
CA VAL A 184 2.07 31.28 -13.51
C VAL A 184 1.13 30.08 -13.56
N ARG A 185 1.07 29.44 -14.74
CA ARG A 185 0.37 28.19 -14.96
C ARG A 185 1.20 27.01 -14.44
N GLY A 186 0.56 26.02 -13.85
CA GLY A 186 1.19 24.75 -13.48
C GLY A 186 2.15 24.81 -12.29
N ASN A 187 2.06 25.84 -11.44
CA ASN A 187 2.84 25.91 -10.20
C ASN A 187 2.39 24.79 -9.23
N MET A 188 3.15 23.69 -9.22
CA MET A 188 2.78 22.51 -8.45
C MET A 188 2.77 22.72 -6.93
N ALA A 189 3.60 23.62 -6.40
CA ALA A 189 3.56 23.95 -4.97
C ALA A 189 2.24 24.64 -4.60
N ALA A 190 1.76 25.56 -5.45
CA ALA A 190 0.48 26.22 -5.26
C ALA A 190 -0.71 25.25 -5.41
N VAL A 191 -0.66 24.36 -6.41
CA VAL A 191 -1.68 23.33 -6.65
C VAL A 191 -1.77 22.37 -5.48
N VAL A 192 -0.66 21.78 -5.03
CA VAL A 192 -0.64 20.84 -3.89
C VAL A 192 -1.10 21.53 -2.61
N LYS A 193 -0.71 22.78 -2.38
CA LYS A 193 -1.21 23.57 -1.25
C LYS A 193 -2.73 23.74 -1.33
N GLN A 194 -3.27 24.10 -2.50
CA GLN A 194 -4.72 24.24 -2.69
C GLN A 194 -5.45 22.93 -2.42
N ILE A 195 -4.92 21.79 -2.90
CA ILE A 195 -5.47 20.46 -2.61
C ILE A 195 -5.56 20.24 -1.10
N LEU A 196 -4.44 20.35 -0.37
CA LEU A 196 -4.38 19.97 1.04
C LEU A 196 -5.05 20.95 2.01
N MET A 197 -5.32 22.18 1.55
CA MET A 197 -5.93 23.25 2.35
C MET A 197 -7.37 23.54 1.93
N ASP A 198 -7.91 22.80 0.97
CA ASP A 198 -9.30 22.98 0.55
C ASP A 198 -10.28 22.65 1.70
N PRO A 199 -11.40 23.38 1.82
CA PRO A 199 -12.42 23.07 2.83
C PRO A 199 -12.90 21.62 2.78
N GLU A 200 -13.02 21.03 1.59
CA GLU A 200 -13.41 19.62 1.43
C GLU A 200 -12.40 18.68 2.09
N ALA A 201 -11.10 18.95 1.97
CA ALA A 201 -10.03 18.14 2.55
C ALA A 201 -9.81 18.36 4.05
N ARG A 202 -10.22 19.51 4.60
CA ARG A 202 -9.87 19.94 5.96
C ARG A 202 -11.03 19.93 6.94
N SER A 203 -12.27 20.06 6.46
CA SER A 203 -13.43 20.15 7.32
C SER A 203 -13.87 18.79 7.84
N GLY A 204 -14.03 18.66 9.16
CA GLY A 204 -14.65 17.47 9.75
C GLY A 204 -16.09 17.24 9.29
N SER A 205 -16.77 18.30 8.80
CA SER A 205 -18.11 18.17 8.20
C SER A 205 -18.09 17.41 6.88
N SER A 206 -16.97 17.36 6.15
CA SER A 206 -16.88 16.61 4.89
C SER A 206 -17.17 15.13 5.09
N LEU A 207 -16.79 14.57 6.25
CA LEU A 207 -17.03 13.18 6.61
C LEU A 207 -18.52 12.80 6.67
N THR A 208 -19.40 13.78 6.90
CA THR A 208 -20.85 13.55 7.04
C THR A 208 -21.69 14.26 5.98
N ALA A 209 -21.16 15.31 5.36
CA ALA A 209 -21.89 16.14 4.40
C ALA A 209 -21.63 15.77 2.93
N ILE A 210 -20.58 14.99 2.65
CA ILE A 210 -20.20 14.61 1.27
C ILE A 210 -20.25 13.10 1.13
N ASP A 211 -21.19 12.62 0.31
CA ASP A 211 -21.32 11.21 -0.01
C ASP A 211 -20.07 10.72 -0.75
N GLY A 212 -19.50 9.61 -0.28
CA GLY A 212 -18.30 9.02 -0.88
C GLY A 212 -16.99 9.75 -0.58
N PHE A 213 -16.97 10.67 0.39
CA PHE A 213 -15.74 11.32 0.82
C PHE A 213 -14.75 10.35 1.47
N GLY A 214 -13.48 10.53 1.15
CA GLY A 214 -12.38 9.67 1.54
C GLY A 214 -12.00 8.69 0.43
N LYS A 215 -11.09 7.79 0.74
CA LYS A 215 -10.59 6.79 -0.20
C LYS A 215 -10.11 5.54 0.49
N GLN A 216 -10.03 4.45 -0.25
CA GLN A 216 -9.29 3.30 0.24
C GLN A 216 -7.79 3.61 0.25
N ARG A 217 -7.10 3.28 1.35
CA ARG A 217 -5.64 3.28 1.39
C ARG A 217 -5.15 2.21 0.44
N GLU A 218 -4.37 2.63 -0.55
CA GLU A 218 -3.63 1.73 -1.43
C GLU A 218 -2.73 0.78 -0.61
N PRO A 219 -2.43 -0.42 -1.11
CA PRO A 219 -1.63 -1.40 -0.35
C PRO A 219 -0.29 -0.83 0.15
N MET A 220 0.42 -0.07 -0.67
CA MET A 220 1.68 0.58 -0.26
C MET A 220 1.45 1.71 0.77
N LEU A 221 0.31 2.39 0.73
CA LEU A 221 -0.04 3.41 1.72
C LEU A 221 -0.38 2.78 3.08
N ARG A 222 -0.99 1.60 3.11
CA ARG A 222 -1.22 0.84 4.37
C ARG A 222 0.10 0.47 5.03
N PHE A 223 1.02 -0.09 4.24
CA PHE A 223 2.36 -0.43 4.67
C PHE A 223 3.12 0.77 5.23
N THR A 224 3.17 1.88 4.48
CA THR A 224 3.90 3.08 4.90
C THR A 224 3.24 3.77 6.10
N ALA A 225 1.90 3.81 6.18
CA ALA A 225 1.18 4.34 7.34
C ALA A 225 1.50 3.53 8.60
N PHE A 226 1.46 2.20 8.51
CA PHE A 226 1.82 1.30 9.60
C PHE A 226 3.29 1.44 10.00
N SER A 227 4.20 1.53 9.04
CA SER A 227 5.63 1.68 9.33
C SER A 227 5.96 3.02 10.00
N ARG A 228 5.29 4.10 9.57
CA ARG A 228 5.37 5.42 10.23
C ARG A 228 4.70 5.43 11.60
N ALA A 229 3.81 4.48 11.89
CA ALA A 229 3.16 4.34 13.18
C ALA A 229 4.15 3.94 14.29
N PHE A 230 5.21 3.19 13.93
CA PHE A 230 6.15 2.60 14.88
C PHE A 230 7.60 2.79 14.41
N PRO A 231 8.09 4.04 14.28
CA PRO A 231 9.42 4.28 13.74
C PRO A 231 10.50 3.72 14.69
N SER A 232 11.43 2.92 14.16
CA SER A 232 12.66 2.57 14.89
C SER A 232 13.77 3.57 14.60
N LEU A 233 14.48 3.98 15.65
CA LEU A 233 15.76 4.71 15.54
C LEU A 233 16.97 3.75 15.51
N GLU A 234 16.74 2.46 15.73
CA GLU A 234 17.79 1.46 15.77
C GLU A 234 18.10 0.94 14.37
N TYR A 235 19.38 1.09 13.98
CA TYR A 235 19.96 0.45 12.81
C TYR A 235 20.65 -0.84 13.24
N THR A 236 20.14 -2.00 12.82
CA THR A 236 20.74 -3.30 13.13
C THR A 236 21.94 -3.57 12.21
N GLY A 237 23.01 -2.79 12.30
CA GLY A 237 24.21 -3.03 11.48
C GLY A 237 25.46 -2.31 11.97
N THR A 238 26.52 -3.08 12.22
CA THR A 238 27.89 -2.60 12.47
C THR A 238 28.66 -2.20 11.20
N THR A 239 27.99 -2.09 10.05
CA THR A 239 28.64 -1.75 8.77
C THR A 239 28.65 -0.23 8.53
N PRO A 240 29.75 0.35 8.01
CA PRO A 240 29.85 1.77 7.72
C PRO A 240 28.75 2.29 6.80
N VAL A 241 28.35 3.53 7.07
CA VAL A 241 27.28 4.33 6.44
C VAL A 241 27.59 4.63 4.96
N TRP A 242 27.56 3.62 4.11
CA TRP A 242 27.67 3.79 2.64
C TRP A 242 26.45 3.27 1.86
N VAL A 243 25.43 2.73 2.53
CA VAL A 243 24.20 2.26 1.89
C VAL A 243 23.00 2.48 2.80
N ASN A 244 22.41 3.67 2.66
CA ASN A 244 21.11 4.07 3.18
C ASN A 244 19.97 3.32 2.44
N GLN A 245 19.99 1.98 2.46
CA GLN A 245 19.09 1.14 1.67
C GLN A 245 18.21 0.32 2.61
N TRP A 246 17.05 0.87 2.96
CA TRP A 246 15.92 0.07 3.42
C TRP A 246 15.60 -0.95 2.32
N LYS A 247 15.75 -2.24 2.61
CA LYS A 247 15.43 -3.31 1.67
C LYS A 247 13.92 -3.56 1.69
N MET A 248 13.25 -3.20 0.62
CA MET A 248 11.96 -3.77 0.25
C MET A 248 12.15 -4.53 -1.05
N GLY A 249 11.86 -5.83 -1.01
CA GLY A 249 11.85 -6.66 -2.21
C GLY A 249 10.69 -6.30 -3.13
N GLN A 250 10.52 -7.09 -4.19
CA GLN A 250 9.34 -6.99 -5.03
C GLN A 250 8.09 -7.41 -4.22
N THR A 251 7.20 -6.45 -3.98
CA THR A 251 5.96 -6.62 -3.20
C THR A 251 4.74 -7.04 -4.03
N SER A 252 4.97 -7.59 -5.22
CA SER A 252 3.99 -8.15 -6.14
C SER A 252 4.44 -9.54 -6.55
N PHE A 253 3.49 -10.45 -6.76
CA PHE A 253 3.72 -11.87 -7.05
C PHE A 253 5.08 -12.20 -7.69
N THR A 254 5.95 -12.86 -6.92
CA THR A 254 7.09 -13.60 -7.47
C THR A 254 6.76 -15.09 -7.40
N ARG A 255 7.26 -15.88 -8.36
CA ARG A 255 7.02 -17.34 -8.43
C ARG A 255 7.47 -18.12 -7.18
N PHE A 256 8.15 -17.46 -6.23
CA PHE A 256 8.86 -18.11 -5.12
C PHE A 256 8.51 -17.55 -3.71
N SER A 257 7.75 -16.45 -3.56
CA SER A 257 7.37 -15.93 -2.24
C SER A 257 5.92 -15.43 -2.18
N HIS A 258 5.06 -16.15 -1.44
CA HIS A 258 3.68 -15.75 -1.15
C HIS A 258 3.55 -14.86 0.10
N GLN A 259 4.64 -14.68 0.86
CA GLN A 259 4.61 -14.02 2.17
C GLN A 259 4.74 -12.48 2.09
N GLU A 260 5.01 -11.94 0.90
CA GLU A 260 5.38 -10.53 0.67
C GLU A 260 4.47 -9.83 -0.36
N ASN A 261 3.32 -10.41 -0.71
CA ASN A 261 2.49 -9.91 -1.79
C ASN A 261 1.43 -8.91 -1.30
N ILE A 262 1.47 -7.70 -1.85
CA ILE A 262 0.41 -6.69 -1.68
C ILE A 262 -0.09 -6.17 -3.04
N ASN A 263 0.26 -6.85 -4.12
CA ASN A 263 -0.11 -6.55 -5.52
C ASN A 263 0.23 -5.12 -5.98
N GLN A 264 1.21 -4.50 -5.33
CA GLN A 264 1.67 -3.15 -5.68
C GLN A 264 3.17 -3.03 -5.38
N THR A 265 3.99 -3.01 -6.43
CA THR A 265 5.45 -2.80 -6.33
C THR A 265 5.83 -1.43 -6.85
N PRO A 266 6.61 -0.62 -6.10
CA PRO A 266 7.12 0.64 -6.61
C PRO A 266 7.81 0.46 -7.97
N MET A 267 7.53 1.35 -8.93
CA MET A 267 8.02 1.26 -10.31
C MET A 267 7.53 0.04 -11.12
N GLY A 268 6.68 -0.82 -10.55
CA GLY A 268 6.13 -2.01 -11.20
C GLY A 268 4.71 -1.82 -11.73
N SER A 269 4.40 -0.66 -12.30
CA SER A 269 3.06 -0.39 -12.84
C SER A 269 2.71 -1.39 -13.96
N PRO A 270 1.52 -2.02 -13.94
CA PRO A 270 1.12 -2.97 -14.98
C PRO A 270 0.67 -2.28 -16.28
N SER A 271 0.44 -0.96 -16.25
CA SER A 271 -0.07 -0.21 -17.41
C SER A 271 0.36 1.26 -17.41
N VAL A 272 0.10 1.96 -18.52
CA VAL A 272 0.26 3.43 -18.60
C VAL A 272 -0.71 4.20 -17.71
N PHE A 273 -1.77 3.55 -17.20
CA PHE A 273 -2.75 4.13 -16.28
C PHE A 273 -2.39 3.90 -14.81
N ASN A 274 -1.16 3.46 -14.54
CA ASN A 274 -0.72 3.03 -13.22
C ASN A 274 -1.40 1.70 -12.79
N PHE A 275 -1.44 1.42 -11.48
CA PHE A 275 -2.07 0.24 -10.88
C PHE A 275 -3.59 0.16 -11.04
N PHE A 276 -4.28 1.29 -11.20
CA PHE A 276 -5.74 1.36 -11.30
C PHE A 276 -6.20 2.59 -12.06
N ARG A 277 -7.36 2.48 -12.72
CA ARG A 277 -7.92 3.55 -13.56
C ARG A 277 -8.55 4.65 -12.70
N PRO A 278 -8.26 5.94 -12.97
CA PRO A 278 -8.82 7.06 -12.20
C PRO A 278 -10.35 7.18 -12.20
N ASP A 279 -11.02 6.58 -13.18
CA ASP A 279 -12.47 6.58 -13.36
C ASP A 279 -13.13 5.25 -12.96
N TYR A 280 -12.37 4.30 -12.41
CA TYR A 280 -12.93 3.02 -11.99
C TYR A 280 -13.99 3.20 -10.89
N ARG A 281 -15.10 2.49 -11.07
CA ARG A 281 -16.21 2.41 -10.11
C ARG A 281 -16.40 0.95 -9.74
N TYR A 282 -16.35 0.66 -8.44
CA TYR A 282 -16.54 -0.69 -7.95
C TYR A 282 -18.02 -1.06 -8.08
N PRO A 283 -18.36 -2.19 -8.75
CA PRO A 283 -19.75 -2.56 -9.00
C PRO A 283 -20.59 -2.68 -7.73
N GLY A 284 -21.88 -2.33 -7.84
CA GLY A 284 -22.85 -2.34 -6.74
C GLY A 284 -23.22 -0.93 -6.29
N ILE A 285 -23.62 -0.79 -5.02
CA ILE A 285 -24.26 0.43 -4.49
C ILE A 285 -23.45 1.72 -4.71
N LEU A 286 -22.11 1.64 -4.73
CA LEU A 286 -21.23 2.79 -4.93
C LEU A 286 -21.21 3.23 -6.40
N ALA A 287 -21.11 2.28 -7.33
CA ALA A 287 -21.19 2.58 -8.76
C ALA A 287 -22.59 3.06 -9.17
N ASP A 288 -23.65 2.49 -8.58
CA ASP A 288 -25.04 2.90 -8.80
C ASP A 288 -25.29 4.34 -8.31
N ALA A 289 -24.63 4.73 -7.21
CA ALA A 289 -24.60 6.10 -6.72
C ALA A 289 -23.68 7.04 -7.53
N GLY A 290 -22.99 6.54 -8.57
CA GLY A 290 -22.11 7.33 -9.44
C GLY A 290 -20.73 7.64 -8.85
N LEU A 291 -20.37 7.05 -7.70
CA LEU A 291 -19.12 7.32 -6.99
C LEU A 291 -17.93 6.67 -7.70
N THR A 292 -16.82 7.41 -7.76
CA THR A 292 -15.53 6.89 -8.24
C THR A 292 -14.79 6.26 -7.08
N THR A 293 -14.31 5.04 -7.27
CA THR A 293 -13.60 4.27 -6.23
C THR A 293 -12.35 3.63 -6.82
N PRO A 294 -11.38 4.41 -7.35
CA PRO A 294 -10.29 3.88 -8.17
C PRO A 294 -9.47 2.77 -7.51
N GLU A 295 -9.14 2.97 -6.23
CA GLU A 295 -8.29 2.08 -5.44
C GLU A 295 -8.93 0.70 -5.22
N PHE A 296 -10.26 0.59 -5.28
CA PHE A 296 -10.97 -0.68 -5.17
C PHE A 296 -10.68 -1.64 -6.33
N GLN A 297 -10.12 -1.16 -7.44
CA GLN A 297 -9.70 -2.03 -8.54
C GLN A 297 -8.58 -3.00 -8.11
N LEU A 298 -7.82 -2.67 -7.06
CA LEU A 298 -6.81 -3.53 -6.46
C LEU A 298 -7.37 -4.46 -5.38
N THR A 299 -8.66 -4.38 -5.09
CA THR A 299 -9.30 -5.08 -3.97
C THR A 299 -10.11 -6.26 -4.47
N THR A 300 -9.50 -7.44 -4.37
CA THR A 300 -10.12 -8.76 -4.53
C THR A 300 -10.09 -9.53 -3.20
N ASP A 301 -10.93 -10.55 -3.06
CA ASP A 301 -10.96 -11.43 -1.87
C ASP A 301 -9.56 -11.95 -1.50
N THR A 302 -8.79 -12.37 -2.51
CA THR A 302 -7.41 -12.82 -2.34
C THR A 302 -6.50 -11.69 -1.86
N SER A 303 -6.56 -10.52 -2.50
CA SER A 303 -5.68 -9.39 -2.17
C SER A 303 -5.90 -8.83 -0.76
N VAL A 304 -7.13 -8.92 -0.24
CA VAL A 304 -7.45 -8.45 1.12
C VAL A 304 -6.78 -9.36 2.15
N ILE A 305 -6.85 -10.67 1.94
CA ILE A 305 -6.18 -11.67 2.79
C ILE A 305 -4.66 -11.51 2.71
N ASP A 306 -4.11 -11.36 1.51
CA ASP A 306 -2.66 -11.20 1.31
C ASP A 306 -2.12 -9.95 2.01
N GLN A 307 -2.84 -8.82 1.91
CA GLN A 307 -2.47 -7.58 2.60
C GLN A 307 -2.56 -7.70 4.12
N ALA A 308 -3.58 -8.39 4.63
CA ALA A 308 -3.72 -8.67 6.06
C ALA A 308 -2.57 -9.54 6.58
N ASN A 309 -2.24 -10.60 5.84
CA ASN A 309 -1.12 -11.49 6.13
C ASN A 309 0.22 -10.75 6.07
N PHE A 310 0.40 -9.82 5.12
CA PHE A 310 1.62 -9.03 5.00
C PHE A 310 1.88 -8.16 6.23
N LEU A 311 0.86 -7.43 6.71
CA LEU A 311 0.98 -6.64 7.94
C LEU A 311 1.13 -7.52 9.19
N HIS A 312 0.43 -8.66 9.23
CA HIS A 312 0.55 -9.63 10.30
C HIS A 312 1.97 -10.21 10.40
N ASN A 313 2.55 -10.63 9.27
CA ASN A 313 3.90 -11.17 9.20
C ASN A 313 4.92 -10.18 9.76
N ALA A 314 4.76 -8.88 9.49
CA ALA A 314 5.63 -7.85 10.05
C ALA A 314 5.69 -7.86 11.58
N LEU A 315 4.56 -8.20 12.22
CA LEU A 315 4.45 -8.23 13.67
C LEU A 315 5.01 -9.50 14.26
N ILE A 316 4.75 -10.65 13.64
CA ILE A 316 5.08 -11.96 14.21
C ILE A 316 6.42 -12.53 13.75
N ASN A 317 7.14 -11.92 12.81
CA ASN A 317 8.37 -12.49 12.24
C ASN A 317 9.50 -12.59 13.29
N TRP A 318 10.12 -13.77 13.40
CA TRP A 318 10.98 -14.16 14.53
C TRP A 318 12.43 -13.68 14.41
N GLY A 319 12.79 -13.03 13.29
CA GLY A 319 14.16 -12.61 12.99
C GLY A 319 14.70 -11.41 13.81
N SER A 320 13.86 -10.72 14.57
CA SER A 320 14.14 -9.40 15.16
C SER A 320 14.09 -9.34 16.70
N SER A 321 14.22 -10.46 17.40
CA SER A 321 13.95 -10.57 18.85
C SER A 321 12.53 -10.08 19.22
N PRO A 322 11.46 -10.74 18.75
CA PRO A 322 10.07 -10.33 18.99
C PRO A 322 9.74 -10.11 20.48
N ALA A 323 10.29 -10.95 21.36
CA ALA A 323 10.14 -10.85 22.82
C ALA A 323 10.67 -9.53 23.40
N GLN A 324 11.46 -8.77 22.64
CA GLN A 324 12.03 -7.47 23.01
C GLN A 324 11.32 -6.29 22.31
N GLY A 325 10.24 -6.51 21.55
CA GLY A 325 9.43 -5.42 20.98
C GLY A 325 9.98 -4.79 19.69
N LEU A 326 10.94 -5.43 19.02
CA LEU A 326 11.43 -5.01 17.70
C LEU A 326 10.94 -5.99 16.64
N VAL A 327 10.28 -5.49 15.60
CA VAL A 327 9.61 -6.33 14.58
C VAL A 327 9.86 -5.80 13.16
N SER A 328 9.87 -6.66 12.15
CA SER A 328 10.18 -6.29 10.76
C SER A 328 9.44 -7.16 9.74
N PHE A 329 9.27 -6.61 8.52
CA PHE A 329 8.60 -7.30 7.40
C PHE A 329 9.42 -8.44 6.78
N LEU A 330 10.75 -8.36 6.88
CA LEU A 330 11.69 -9.35 6.35
C LEU A 330 12.61 -9.82 7.50
N THR A 331 13.43 -10.84 7.26
CA THR A 331 14.37 -11.43 8.25
C THR A 331 15.83 -11.01 8.03
N SER A 332 16.07 -9.83 7.49
CA SER A 332 17.35 -9.32 6.98
C SER A 332 17.87 -8.08 7.74
N LYS A 333 19.19 -7.88 7.74
CA LYS A 333 19.87 -6.82 8.50
C LYS A 333 19.67 -5.39 7.95
N ARG A 334 18.78 -5.18 6.97
CA ARG A 334 18.53 -3.89 6.30
C ARG A 334 17.05 -3.58 6.13
N ASP A 335 16.21 -4.17 6.98
CA ASP A 335 14.76 -4.10 6.80
C ASP A 335 14.15 -2.89 7.50
N ILE A 336 12.90 -2.60 7.16
CA ILE A 336 12.10 -1.59 7.85
C ILE A 336 11.72 -2.15 9.22
N LEU A 337 12.47 -1.70 10.23
CA LEU A 337 12.32 -2.09 11.63
C LEU A 337 11.28 -1.21 12.31
N LEU A 338 10.39 -1.85 13.07
CA LEU A 338 9.34 -1.23 13.85
C LEU A 338 9.63 -1.39 15.34
N ASP A 339 9.45 -0.30 16.09
CA ASP A 339 9.69 -0.28 17.54
C ASP A 339 8.38 -0.25 18.33
N LEU A 340 8.03 -1.38 18.93
CA LEU A 340 6.86 -1.57 19.78
C LEU A 340 7.18 -1.41 21.27
N ARG A 341 8.45 -1.31 21.67
CA ARG A 341 8.86 -1.24 23.09
C ARG A 341 8.19 -0.11 23.88
N PRO A 342 8.06 1.13 23.34
CA PRO A 342 7.39 2.21 24.07
C PRO A 342 5.92 1.92 24.37
N TRP A 343 5.30 1.06 23.57
CA TRP A 343 3.86 0.78 23.60
C TRP A 343 3.53 -0.42 24.50
N MET A 344 4.45 -1.38 24.59
CA MET A 344 4.28 -2.60 25.38
C MET A 344 4.05 -2.32 26.87
N ALA A 345 4.61 -1.24 27.44
CA ALA A 345 4.37 -0.88 28.85
C ALA A 345 2.89 -0.52 29.15
N SER A 346 2.14 -0.10 28.13
CA SER A 346 0.75 0.37 28.26
C SER A 346 -0.29 -0.72 27.98
N THR A 347 0.12 -1.98 27.76
CA THR A 347 -0.81 -3.08 27.44
C THR A 347 -1.48 -3.70 28.67
N SER A 348 -1.25 -3.15 29.88
CA SER A 348 -1.92 -3.60 31.10
C SER A 348 -3.42 -3.27 31.07
N ASN A 349 -4.25 -4.03 31.79
CA ASN A 349 -5.71 -3.80 31.83
C ASN A 349 -6.08 -2.37 32.25
N ALA A 350 -5.29 -1.77 33.16
CA ALA A 350 -5.51 -0.41 33.64
C ALA A 350 -5.25 0.66 32.57
N ASN A 351 -4.31 0.42 31.66
CA ASN A 351 -3.86 1.39 30.66
C ASN A 351 -4.41 1.11 29.25
N LEU A 352 -5.01 -0.07 29.04
CA LEU A 352 -5.46 -0.55 27.73
C LEU A 352 -6.42 0.42 27.03
N SER A 353 -7.34 1.04 27.77
CA SER A 353 -8.27 2.04 27.23
C SER A 353 -7.54 3.25 26.62
N GLY A 354 -6.51 3.76 27.31
CA GLY A 354 -5.72 4.89 26.81
C GLY A 354 -4.82 4.50 25.64
N LEU A 355 -4.25 3.30 25.67
CA LEU A 355 -3.47 2.75 24.55
C LEU A 355 -4.32 2.63 23.28
N ILE A 356 -5.56 2.15 23.40
CA ILE A 356 -6.48 2.05 22.25
C ILE A 356 -6.80 3.44 21.68
N ASP A 357 -6.99 4.46 22.51
CA ASP A 357 -7.23 5.83 22.04
C ASP A 357 -6.01 6.39 21.29
N GLU A 358 -4.81 6.13 21.79
CA GLU A 358 -3.57 6.58 21.16
C GLU A 358 -3.36 5.90 19.79
N LEU A 359 -3.55 4.58 19.74
CA LEU A 359 -3.46 3.81 18.50
C LEU A 359 -4.58 4.17 17.51
N ASN A 360 -5.79 4.47 17.99
CA ASN A 360 -6.88 4.97 17.16
C ASN A 360 -6.50 6.29 16.47
N ASN A 361 -5.96 7.24 17.22
CA ASN A 361 -5.48 8.50 16.66
C ASN A 361 -4.34 8.29 15.66
N ARG A 362 -3.40 7.40 15.96
CA ARG A 362 -2.19 7.19 15.13
C ARG A 362 -2.44 6.39 13.86
N LEU A 363 -3.29 5.35 13.90
CA LEU A 363 -3.53 4.42 12.80
C LEU A 363 -4.80 4.75 12.00
N MET A 364 -5.85 5.23 12.68
CA MET A 364 -7.20 5.41 12.13
C MET A 364 -7.71 6.85 12.25
N ALA A 365 -6.84 7.80 12.57
CA ALA A 365 -7.19 9.22 12.70
C ALA A 365 -8.37 9.49 13.66
N GLY A 366 -8.51 8.68 14.71
CA GLY A 366 -9.56 8.82 15.72
C GLY A 366 -10.90 8.20 15.33
N GLN A 367 -10.98 7.53 14.18
CA GLN A 367 -12.24 7.06 13.59
C GLN A 367 -12.64 5.63 13.96
N LEU A 368 -12.01 5.03 14.98
CA LEU A 368 -12.48 3.77 15.54
C LEU A 368 -13.98 3.88 15.87
N PRO A 369 -14.84 2.97 15.37
CA PRO A 369 -16.29 3.09 15.52
C PRO A 369 -16.73 3.22 16.97
N SER A 370 -17.44 4.32 17.26
CA SER A 370 -18.12 4.54 18.55
C SER A 370 -19.45 3.80 18.64
N THR A 371 -19.99 3.36 17.51
CA THR A 371 -21.22 2.56 17.39
C THR A 371 -20.88 1.08 17.33
N GLY A 372 -21.78 0.26 17.90
CA GLY A 372 -21.43 -1.10 18.28
C GLY A 372 -21.04 -2.01 17.12
N THR A 373 -19.90 -2.67 17.25
CA THR A 373 -19.52 -3.80 16.40
C THR A 373 -20.09 -5.08 17.01
N ASN A 374 -20.55 -6.01 16.18
CA ASN A 374 -20.87 -7.35 16.65
C ASN A 374 -19.56 -8.02 17.06
N VAL A 375 -19.30 -8.09 18.36
CA VAL A 375 -18.21 -8.92 18.86
C VAL A 375 -18.71 -10.35 18.89
N TYR A 376 -18.02 -11.23 18.17
CA TYR A 376 -18.16 -12.66 18.41
C TYR A 376 -17.44 -12.96 19.72
N HIS A 377 -18.17 -12.99 20.83
CA HIS A 377 -17.64 -13.60 22.03
C HIS A 377 -17.48 -15.11 21.74
N PRO A 378 -16.41 -15.78 22.22
CA PRO A 378 -16.25 -17.23 22.12
C PRO A 378 -17.48 -18.02 22.61
N ALA A 379 -18.36 -17.38 23.38
CA ALA A 379 -19.59 -17.89 23.96
C ALA A 379 -20.85 -17.81 23.07
N GLY A 380 -20.77 -17.40 21.80
CA GLY A 380 -21.94 -17.33 20.90
C GLY A 380 -22.98 -16.26 21.27
N SER A 381 -22.78 -15.49 22.34
CA SER A 381 -23.55 -14.32 22.69
C SER A 381 -23.07 -13.11 21.88
N ARG A 382 -24.01 -12.44 21.20
CA ARG A 382 -23.77 -11.17 20.51
C ARG A 382 -24.08 -10.04 21.46
N SER A 383 -23.06 -9.30 21.90
CA SER A 383 -23.24 -8.04 22.60
C SER A 383 -22.90 -6.89 21.65
N ILE A 384 -23.78 -5.91 21.56
CA ILE A 384 -23.51 -4.67 20.82
C ILE A 384 -22.68 -3.79 21.75
N VAL A 385 -21.36 -3.86 21.62
CA VAL A 385 -20.42 -3.00 22.35
C VAL A 385 -19.67 -2.14 21.34
N ASN A 386 -19.32 -0.90 21.71
CA ASN A 386 -18.50 -0.06 20.84
C ASN A 386 -17.14 -0.73 20.55
N ALA A 387 -16.49 -0.37 19.44
CA ALA A 387 -15.29 -1.07 18.99
C ALA A 387 -14.12 -0.96 19.98
N LYS A 388 -14.06 0.11 20.78
CA LYS A 388 -13.09 0.24 21.87
C LYS A 388 -13.32 -0.81 22.96
N GLN A 389 -14.55 -0.96 23.42
CA GLN A 389 -14.91 -1.96 24.43
C GLN A 389 -14.74 -3.38 23.90
N ALA A 390 -15.01 -3.62 22.62
CA ALA A 390 -14.72 -4.89 21.95
C ALA A 390 -13.23 -5.28 22.04
N LEU A 391 -12.33 -4.32 21.78
CA LEU A 391 -10.88 -4.52 21.89
C LEU A 391 -10.46 -4.75 23.34
N ILE A 392 -11.03 -4.00 24.29
CA ILE A 392 -10.79 -4.20 25.73
C ILE A 392 -11.22 -5.61 26.15
N ASP A 393 -12.39 -6.08 25.72
CA ASP A 393 -12.91 -7.40 26.08
C ASP A 393 -12.13 -8.53 25.42
N PHE A 394 -11.57 -8.30 24.22
CA PHE A 394 -10.77 -9.27 23.47
C PHE A 394 -9.34 -9.40 24.02
N ILE A 395 -8.70 -8.28 24.38
CA ILE A 395 -7.27 -8.22 24.78
C ILE A 395 -7.10 -8.14 26.30
N GLY A 396 -8.12 -7.68 27.01
CA GLY A 396 -8.17 -7.64 28.46
C GLY A 396 -7.93 -9.03 29.01
N SER A 397 -6.85 -9.20 29.76
CA SER A 397 -6.56 -10.49 30.35
C SER A 397 -7.68 -10.82 31.34
N LYS A 398 -8.32 -11.97 31.15
CA LYS A 398 -9.07 -12.67 32.21
C LYS A 398 -8.06 -13.32 33.15
N GLY A 399 -7.07 -12.54 33.58
CA GLY A 399 -5.88 -13.02 34.29
C GLY A 399 -6.30 -13.86 35.48
N ILE A 400 -5.57 -14.95 35.73
CA ILE A 400 -5.91 -15.83 36.84
C ILE A 400 -5.53 -15.11 38.14
N SER A 401 -6.53 -14.76 38.94
CA SER A 401 -6.36 -14.08 40.22
C SER A 401 -6.08 -15.05 41.37
N ALA A 402 -6.51 -16.31 41.25
CA ALA A 402 -6.19 -17.37 42.20
C ALA A 402 -6.36 -18.76 41.57
N ILE A 403 -5.54 -19.72 42.01
CA ILE A 403 -5.77 -21.15 41.79
C ILE A 403 -5.85 -21.84 43.15
N SER A 404 -6.88 -22.66 43.36
CA SER A 404 -7.00 -23.50 44.55
C SER A 404 -7.25 -24.96 44.15
N ALA A 405 -6.48 -25.87 44.77
CA ALA A 405 -6.61 -27.30 44.58
C ALA A 405 -7.00 -27.94 45.93
N PRO A 406 -8.28 -28.28 46.14
CA PRO A 406 -8.69 -29.02 47.34
C PRO A 406 -8.33 -30.51 47.17
N GLY A 407 -7.04 -30.85 47.35
CA GLY A 407 -6.56 -32.24 47.28
C GLY A 407 -6.75 -32.91 45.91
N ALA A 408 -7.16 -34.19 45.89
CA ALA A 408 -7.33 -35.00 44.68
C ALA A 408 -8.55 -34.63 43.78
N GLY A 409 -9.23 -33.51 44.06
CA GLY A 409 -10.40 -33.03 43.34
C GLY A 409 -10.08 -32.03 42.22
N ASN A 410 -11.11 -31.56 41.51
CA ASN A 410 -10.95 -30.56 40.45
C ASN A 410 -10.28 -29.28 40.97
N ILE A 411 -9.39 -28.71 40.17
CA ILE A 411 -8.68 -27.46 40.45
C ILE A 411 -9.62 -26.31 40.12
N THR A 412 -9.82 -25.40 41.06
CA THR A 412 -10.61 -24.18 40.86
C THR A 412 -9.70 -23.04 40.43
N VAL A 413 -10.04 -22.42 39.30
CA VAL A 413 -9.36 -21.26 38.73
C VAL A 413 -10.30 -20.06 38.85
N THR A 414 -9.81 -19.01 39.49
CA THR A 414 -10.50 -17.72 39.59
C THR A 414 -9.83 -16.73 38.66
N THR A 415 -10.61 -16.03 37.85
CA THR A 415 -10.16 -14.97 36.97
C THR A 415 -10.46 -13.61 37.57
N SER A 416 -9.63 -12.61 37.26
CA SER A 416 -9.77 -11.22 37.70
C SER A 416 -11.02 -10.54 37.12
N THR A 417 -11.50 -11.02 35.99
CA THR A 417 -12.73 -10.59 35.30
C THR A 417 -13.55 -11.80 34.84
N ALA A 418 -14.78 -11.61 34.40
CA ALA A 418 -15.62 -12.74 34.00
C ALA A 418 -15.00 -13.51 32.82
N HIS A 419 -14.83 -14.84 32.94
CA HIS A 419 -14.07 -15.63 31.97
C HIS A 419 -14.87 -16.00 30.71
N GLY A 420 -16.20 -16.06 30.76
CA GLY A 420 -17.04 -16.32 29.58
C GLY A 420 -16.93 -17.72 28.95
N LEU A 421 -16.09 -18.59 29.53
CA LEU A 421 -16.01 -20.02 29.18
C LEU A 421 -17.36 -20.74 29.34
N THR A 422 -17.55 -21.84 28.62
CA THR A 422 -18.71 -22.74 28.71
C THR A 422 -18.34 -24.12 29.27
N ASN A 423 -19.33 -24.84 29.82
CA ASN A 423 -19.12 -26.22 30.28
C ASN A 423 -18.72 -27.12 29.11
N GLY A 424 -17.60 -27.82 29.23
CA GLY A 424 -17.05 -28.70 28.19
C GLY A 424 -16.00 -28.05 27.28
N GLU A 425 -15.78 -26.75 27.40
CA GLU A 425 -14.76 -26.03 26.62
C GLU A 425 -13.35 -26.51 26.95
N LYS A 426 -12.47 -26.58 25.94
CA LYS A 426 -11.08 -27.03 26.10
C LYS A 426 -10.12 -25.86 26.15
N ILE A 427 -9.38 -25.72 27.24
CA ILE A 427 -8.39 -24.65 27.45
C ILE A 427 -6.97 -25.19 27.60
N PHE A 428 -5.99 -24.34 27.34
CA PHE A 428 -4.56 -24.62 27.50
C PHE A 428 -3.96 -23.65 28.52
N PHE A 429 -2.94 -24.07 29.26
CA PHE A 429 -2.16 -23.20 30.15
C PHE A 429 -0.72 -23.14 29.64
N ASN A 430 -0.16 -21.93 29.51
CA ASN A 430 1.26 -21.71 29.30
C ASN A 430 1.88 -21.36 30.66
N ALA A 431 2.74 -22.22 31.20
CA ALA A 431 3.50 -21.91 32.40
C ALA A 431 4.80 -21.21 31.99
N ASP A 432 5.05 -20.02 32.52
CA ASP A 432 6.42 -19.53 32.67
C ASP A 432 6.54 -18.67 33.93
N VAL A 433 7.68 -18.89 34.62
CA VAL A 433 8.20 -18.27 35.85
C VAL A 433 7.70 -18.85 37.20
N GLY A 434 8.53 -19.71 37.82
CA GLY A 434 8.63 -19.82 39.29
C GLY A 434 8.35 -21.19 39.93
N GLY A 435 7.81 -22.16 39.21
CA GLY A 435 7.60 -23.52 39.72
C GLY A 435 7.59 -24.51 38.56
N SER A 436 8.28 -25.64 38.70
CA SER A 436 8.56 -26.55 37.58
C SER A 436 7.28 -27.09 36.91
N PHE A 437 7.08 -26.72 35.64
CA PHE A 437 6.29 -27.51 34.71
C PHE A 437 7.23 -27.89 33.54
N THR A 438 7.77 -29.11 33.55
CA THR A 438 8.55 -29.65 32.43
C THR A 438 7.73 -30.70 31.69
N PRO A 439 6.98 -30.34 30.63
CA PRO A 439 6.82 -31.21 29.50
C PRO A 439 7.98 -30.88 28.56
N SER A 440 8.95 -31.79 28.45
CA SER A 440 9.94 -31.71 27.37
C SER A 440 9.19 -31.48 26.05
N LEU A 441 9.51 -30.39 25.36
CA LEU A 441 9.07 -30.10 24.01
C LEU A 441 9.58 -31.20 23.09
N HIS A 442 8.85 -32.31 22.98
CA HIS A 442 8.98 -33.20 21.83
C HIS A 442 8.16 -32.57 20.70
N ALA A 443 8.87 -32.07 19.69
CA ALA A 443 8.25 -31.65 18.44
C ALA A 443 7.37 -32.80 17.90
N GLY A 444 6.05 -32.57 17.83
CA GLY A 444 5.09 -33.52 17.26
C GLY A 444 3.92 -33.96 18.17
N TYR A 445 3.88 -33.60 19.46
CA TYR A 445 2.75 -33.95 20.35
C TYR A 445 1.82 -32.76 20.64
N PRO A 446 0.48 -32.96 20.64
CA PRO A 446 -0.49 -31.91 20.94
C PRO A 446 -0.34 -31.42 22.39
N ARG A 447 -0.46 -30.10 22.60
CA ARG A 447 -0.49 -29.51 23.95
C ARG A 447 -1.64 -30.12 24.76
N PRO A 448 -1.44 -30.46 26.05
CA PRO A 448 -2.53 -31.00 26.86
C PRO A 448 -3.61 -29.93 27.08
N SER A 449 -4.86 -30.28 26.77
CA SER A 449 -6.03 -29.42 26.99
C SER A 449 -6.83 -29.88 28.20
N PHE A 450 -7.44 -28.94 28.92
CA PHE A 450 -8.28 -29.20 30.09
C PHE A 450 -9.73 -28.89 29.77
N THR A 451 -10.63 -29.79 30.17
CA THR A 451 -12.08 -29.57 30.00
C THR A 451 -12.59 -28.71 31.14
N VAL A 452 -13.24 -27.60 30.80
CA VAL A 452 -13.74 -26.60 31.74
C VAL A 452 -15.10 -27.02 32.29
N THR A 453 -15.27 -26.88 33.61
CA THR A 453 -16.58 -26.88 34.27
C THR A 453 -16.76 -25.53 34.97
N VAL A 454 -17.58 -24.66 34.38
CA VAL A 454 -17.91 -23.32 34.85
C VAL A 454 -18.65 -23.39 36.18
N THR A 455 -18.14 -22.67 37.18
CA THR A 455 -18.71 -22.61 38.54
C THR A 455 -19.22 -21.21 38.91
N GLY A 456 -18.92 -20.20 38.10
CA GLY A 456 -19.36 -18.82 38.27
C GLY A 456 -18.92 -17.95 37.09
N ALA A 457 -19.25 -16.66 37.12
CA ALA A 457 -18.84 -15.74 36.06
C ALA A 457 -17.31 -15.59 35.96
N ASN A 458 -16.63 -15.65 37.12
CA ASN A 458 -15.19 -15.46 37.26
C ASN A 458 -14.49 -16.73 37.80
N THR A 459 -15.19 -17.87 37.86
CA THR A 459 -14.63 -19.10 38.43
C THR A 459 -15.01 -20.31 37.60
N PHE A 460 -14.03 -21.16 37.32
CA PHE A 460 -14.26 -22.44 36.69
C PHE A 460 -13.34 -23.49 37.29
N THR A 461 -13.67 -24.76 37.05
CA THR A 461 -12.91 -25.90 37.52
C THR A 461 -12.37 -26.72 36.35
N ILE A 462 -11.20 -27.32 36.56
CA ILE A 462 -10.55 -28.25 35.63
C ILE A 462 -10.18 -29.54 36.36
N PRO A 463 -10.10 -30.68 35.68
CA PRO A 463 -9.64 -31.92 36.30
C PRO A 463 -8.22 -31.78 36.89
N ALA A 464 -8.01 -32.33 38.09
CA ALA A 464 -6.66 -32.44 38.69
C ALA A 464 -5.75 -33.45 37.95
N THR A 465 -6.34 -34.32 37.13
CA THR A 465 -5.65 -35.35 36.35
C THR A 465 -5.96 -35.19 34.87
N ARG A 466 -4.96 -35.47 34.02
CA ARG A 466 -5.03 -35.25 32.57
C ARG A 466 -5.94 -36.31 31.93
N ALA A 467 -6.80 -35.90 31.00
CA ALA A 467 -7.51 -36.85 30.15
C ALA A 467 -6.59 -37.29 29.00
N ALA A 468 -6.03 -38.50 29.13
CA ALA A 468 -5.26 -39.27 28.14
C ALA A 468 -3.85 -38.76 27.75
N ASP A 469 -2.83 -39.12 28.56
CA ASP A 469 -1.46 -39.54 28.15
C ASP A 469 -0.71 -40.13 29.38
N PRO A 470 0.38 -40.94 29.24
CA PRO A 470 0.85 -41.92 30.24
C PRO A 470 1.24 -41.33 31.61
N PRO A 471 1.32 -42.18 32.68
CA PRO A 471 1.24 -41.75 34.07
C PRO A 471 2.53 -41.09 34.55
N TRP A 472 2.69 -39.80 34.25
CA TRP A 472 3.76 -38.99 34.82
C TRP A 472 3.17 -37.86 35.66
N SER A 473 3.16 -38.11 36.97
CA SER A 473 3.05 -37.18 38.11
C SER A 473 1.76 -36.34 38.26
N PRO A 474 1.25 -36.15 39.50
CA PRO A 474 0.15 -35.23 39.77
C PRO A 474 0.51 -33.79 39.37
N LEU A 475 -0.48 -33.04 38.85
CA LEU A 475 -0.31 -31.62 38.52
C LEU A 475 -0.01 -30.81 39.79
N ASN A 476 1.21 -30.28 39.91
CA ASN A 476 1.59 -29.43 41.03
C ASN A 476 1.36 -27.95 40.66
N LEU A 477 0.09 -27.51 40.72
CA LEU A 477 -0.28 -26.12 40.39
C LEU A 477 -0.25 -25.27 41.65
N THR A 478 0.91 -24.70 41.97
CA THR A 478 1.02 -23.66 42.99
C THR A 478 0.71 -22.29 42.38
N ASN A 479 0.26 -21.34 43.20
CA ASN A 479 -0.23 -20.01 42.79
C ASN A 479 0.79 -19.18 41.97
N GLY A 480 2.06 -19.58 41.93
CA GLY A 480 3.12 -18.94 41.15
C GLY A 480 3.39 -19.57 39.77
N ALA A 481 2.85 -20.74 39.45
CA ALA A 481 3.25 -21.51 38.25
C ALA A 481 2.33 -21.35 37.02
N ILE A 482 1.14 -20.77 37.18
CA ILE A 482 0.19 -20.53 36.09
C ILE A 482 -0.43 -19.16 36.29
N SER A 483 0.20 -18.14 35.73
CA SER A 483 -0.31 -16.77 35.74
C SER A 483 -1.11 -16.41 34.49
N HIS A 484 -1.06 -17.23 33.43
CA HIS A 484 -1.50 -16.80 32.11
C HIS A 484 -2.36 -17.86 31.38
N LEU A 485 -3.49 -17.41 30.84
CA LEU A 485 -4.07 -18.00 29.63
C LEU A 485 -3.07 -17.77 28.48
N PRO A 486 -3.04 -18.59 27.40
CA PRO A 486 -2.12 -18.34 26.30
C PRO A 486 -2.24 -16.88 25.84
N TYR A 487 -1.09 -16.22 25.61
CA TYR A 487 -0.97 -14.86 25.05
C TYR A 487 -1.08 -13.63 25.99
N ASP A 488 -0.50 -13.68 27.20
CA ASP A 488 -0.57 -12.56 28.17
C ASP A 488 0.75 -11.76 28.33
N THR A 489 1.76 -11.98 27.47
CA THR A 489 2.95 -11.10 27.51
C THR A 489 2.59 -9.70 27.00
N PRO A 490 3.24 -8.64 27.47
CA PRO A 490 3.02 -7.29 26.93
C PRO A 490 3.18 -7.22 25.40
N TYR A 491 4.08 -8.04 24.85
CA TYR A 491 4.27 -8.16 23.42
C TYR A 491 3.08 -8.81 22.71
N ASP A 492 2.59 -9.97 23.20
CA ASP A 492 1.45 -10.67 22.60
C ASP A 492 0.22 -9.75 22.55
N ARG A 493 -0.07 -9.07 23.68
CA ARG A 493 -1.20 -8.15 23.80
C ARG A 493 -1.11 -6.99 22.81
N MET A 494 0.10 -6.47 22.58
CA MET A 494 0.34 -5.44 21.57
C MET A 494 0.11 -5.98 20.14
N VAL A 495 0.62 -7.18 19.83
CA VAL A 495 0.43 -7.80 18.50
C VAL A 495 -1.05 -8.02 18.21
N TYR A 496 -1.82 -8.58 19.15
CA TYR A 496 -3.26 -8.80 18.95
C TYR A 496 -4.02 -7.49 18.73
N LEU A 497 -3.68 -6.45 19.50
CA LEU A 497 -4.26 -5.12 19.33
C LEU A 497 -4.01 -4.60 17.91
N LEU A 498 -2.76 -4.64 17.47
CA LEU A 498 -2.37 -4.15 16.15
C LEU A 498 -2.97 -4.97 15.01
N VAL A 499 -2.88 -6.30 15.06
CA VAL A 499 -3.46 -7.19 14.05
C VAL A 499 -4.96 -6.96 13.91
N THR A 500 -5.66 -6.76 15.04
CA THR A 500 -7.11 -6.48 15.00
C THR A 500 -7.37 -5.13 14.36
N MET A 501 -6.66 -4.08 14.79
CA MET A 501 -6.88 -2.71 14.30
C MET A 501 -6.53 -2.54 12.81
N VAL A 502 -5.40 -3.09 12.34
CA VAL A 502 -4.96 -2.91 10.94
C VAL A 502 -5.76 -3.70 9.92
N ASN A 503 -6.53 -4.69 10.37
CA ASN A 503 -7.42 -5.46 9.50
C ASN A 503 -8.86 -4.93 9.51
N THR A 504 -9.13 -3.85 10.24
CA THR A 504 -10.44 -3.19 10.20
C THR A 504 -10.62 -2.35 8.94
N PRO A 505 -11.87 -2.18 8.45
CA PRO A 505 -12.18 -1.22 7.41
C PRO A 505 -11.70 0.20 7.74
N ASP A 506 -11.72 0.61 9.00
CA ASP A 506 -11.34 1.97 9.42
C ASP A 506 -9.84 2.25 9.31
N PHE A 507 -8.99 1.21 9.35
CA PHE A 507 -7.58 1.36 8.97
C PHE A 507 -7.40 1.38 7.45
N ILE A 508 -8.25 0.65 6.72
CA ILE A 508 -8.17 0.49 5.27
C ILE A 508 -8.71 1.73 4.54
N ILE A 509 -9.59 2.51 5.17
CA ILE A 509 -10.11 3.77 4.61
C ILE A 509 -9.31 4.96 5.16
N GLN A 510 -8.89 5.84 4.26
CA GLN A 510 -8.38 7.17 4.56
C GLN A 510 -9.53 8.15 4.39
N ARG A 511 -9.97 8.79 5.46
CA ARG A 511 -10.93 9.88 5.41
C ARG A 511 -10.27 11.17 5.86
#